data_AF-T1CP93-F1
#
_entry.id   AF-T1CP93-F1
#
_cell.length_a   1.000
_cell.length_b   1.000
_cell.length_c   1.000
_cell.angle_alpha   90.00
_cell.angle_beta   90.00
_cell.angle_gamma   90.00
#
_symmetry.space_group_name_H-M   'P 1'
#
loop_
_entity.id
_entity.type
_entity.pdbx_description
1 polymer ?
#
loop_
_entity_poly.entity_id
_entity_poly.type
_entity_poly.pdbx_seq_one_letter_code
_entity_poly.pdbx_strand_id
1 'polypeptide(L)'
;RDVAMVIGACLWIPRALWHELGGFPEWFESIGEDLYLCCRARLAGYPVQVPAASGYRHRQGASFGGNRADARGLSTTYRRRRLSERNKTYALIVCTPAPLLWLLLPLHLVALSIEGAVLSLLRRDVRLWREVYAGVWRALWAQRRQLRALRKAIQSTRRTTSRSYRRGFVLRLRKLDMLLRHGTPEIR
;
A
#
# COMPACT_ATOMS: atom_id res chain seq x y z
N ARG A 1 12.38 -14.15 -9.20
CA ARG A 1 12.63 -12.70 -9.37
C ARG A 1 12.40 -11.98 -8.04
N ASP A 2 13.33 -11.15 -7.57
CA ASP A 2 13.14 -10.28 -6.38
C ASP A 2 12.18 -9.13 -6.70
N VAL A 3 11.22 -8.86 -5.80
CA VAL A 3 10.19 -7.82 -5.94
C VAL A 3 9.88 -7.17 -4.59
N ALA A 4 9.30 -5.97 -4.59
CA ALA A 4 8.95 -5.29 -3.34
C ALA A 4 7.85 -6.00 -2.55
N MET A 5 6.84 -6.52 -3.24
CA MET A 5 5.70 -7.22 -2.65
C MET A 5 5.12 -8.26 -3.61
N VAL A 6 4.39 -9.21 -3.03
CA VAL A 6 3.50 -10.13 -3.74
C VAL A 6 2.08 -9.94 -3.24
N ILE A 7 1.09 -10.34 -4.05
CA ILE A 7 -0.32 -10.21 -3.69
C ILE A 7 -0.69 -11.32 -2.69
N GLY A 8 -1.35 -10.95 -1.59
CA GLY A 8 -1.71 -11.87 -0.51
C GLY A 8 -2.57 -13.07 -0.91
N ALA A 9 -3.26 -13.00 -2.06
CA ALA A 9 -4.06 -14.10 -2.60
C ALA A 9 -3.22 -15.35 -2.98
N CYS A 10 -1.90 -15.20 -3.13
CA CYS A 10 -0.97 -16.32 -3.31
C CYS A 10 0.39 -15.90 -2.73
N LEU A 11 0.56 -16.14 -1.43
CA LEU A 11 1.74 -15.77 -0.66
C LEU A 11 2.15 -16.96 0.22
N TRP A 12 3.40 -17.39 0.09
CA TRP A 12 4.03 -18.38 0.97
C TRP A 12 5.11 -17.72 1.82
N ILE A 13 5.14 -18.09 3.08
CA ILE A 13 6.08 -17.56 4.07
C ILE A 13 6.40 -18.65 5.11
N PRO A 14 7.67 -18.82 5.53
CA PRO A 14 8.00 -19.76 6.59
C PRO A 14 7.21 -19.45 7.87
N ARG A 15 6.68 -20.49 8.53
CA ARG A 15 5.90 -20.34 9.77
C ARG A 15 6.66 -19.55 10.84
N ALA A 16 7.95 -19.83 11.02
CA ALA A 16 8.78 -19.10 11.97
C ALA A 16 8.84 -17.59 11.65
N LEU A 17 9.02 -17.23 10.37
CA LEU A 17 9.05 -15.84 9.93
C LEU A 17 7.68 -15.16 10.07
N TRP A 18 6.58 -15.87 9.79
CA TRP A 18 5.24 -15.34 10.02
C TRP A 18 5.04 -14.90 11.47
N HIS A 19 5.40 -15.78 12.41
CA HIS A 19 5.30 -15.51 13.85
C HIS A 19 6.27 -14.40 14.29
N GLU A 20 7.50 -14.40 13.79
CA GLU A 20 8.49 -13.34 14.05
C GLU A 20 7.97 -11.96 13.61
N LEU A 21 7.31 -11.88 12.45
CA LEU A 21 6.81 -10.60 11.93
C LEU A 21 5.47 -10.17 12.52
N GLY A 22 4.76 -11.07 13.22
CA GLY A 22 3.45 -10.84 13.81
C GLY A 22 2.30 -10.91 12.80
N GLY A 23 2.48 -11.62 11.68
CA GLY A 23 1.44 -11.84 10.67
C GLY A 23 0.80 -10.57 10.10
N PHE A 24 -0.50 -10.65 9.79
CA PHE A 24 -1.28 -9.50 9.34
C PHE A 24 -1.82 -8.69 10.54
N PRO A 25 -1.58 -7.37 10.56
CA PRO A 25 -2.04 -6.50 11.63
C PRO A 25 -3.56 -6.31 11.58
N GLU A 26 -4.29 -6.72 12.63
CA GLU A 26 -5.75 -6.54 12.72
C GLU A 26 -6.20 -5.08 12.52
N TRP A 27 -5.42 -4.12 13.02
CA TRP A 27 -5.70 -2.69 12.89
C TRP A 27 -5.57 -2.13 11.47
N PHE A 28 -5.05 -2.91 10.51
CA PHE A 28 -5.15 -2.56 9.09
C PHE A 28 -6.58 -2.76 8.54
N GLU A 29 -7.43 -3.53 9.23
CA GLU A 29 -8.67 -4.08 8.69
C GLU A 29 -8.41 -4.92 7.44
N SER A 30 -8.50 -4.30 6.25
CA SER A 30 -8.16 -4.97 5.01
C SER A 30 -7.51 -4.04 3.97
N ILE A 31 -6.90 -4.64 2.94
CA ILE A 31 -6.15 -4.03 1.84
C ILE A 31 -4.79 -3.48 2.28
N GLY A 32 -3.71 -4.04 1.74
CA GLY A 32 -2.33 -3.60 1.97
C GLY A 32 -1.61 -4.31 3.13
N GLU A 33 -2.24 -5.31 3.73
CA GLU A 33 -1.65 -6.21 4.73
C GLU A 33 -0.48 -7.00 4.11
N ASP A 34 -0.65 -7.41 2.84
CA ASP A 34 0.38 -8.07 2.04
C ASP A 34 1.59 -7.16 1.77
N LEU A 35 1.36 -5.91 1.40
CA LEU A 35 2.38 -4.88 1.28
C LEU A 35 3.13 -4.69 2.61
N TYR A 36 2.40 -4.57 3.72
CA TYR A 36 2.98 -4.41 5.04
C TYR A 36 3.89 -5.61 5.39
N LEU A 37 3.39 -6.84 5.26
CA LEU A 37 4.12 -8.05 5.58
C LEU A 37 5.36 -8.22 4.69
N CYS A 38 5.25 -7.96 3.39
CA CYS A 38 6.38 -8.01 2.46
C CYS A 38 7.47 -6.99 2.86
N CYS A 39 7.08 -5.75 3.16
CA CYS A 39 8.02 -4.73 3.62
C CYS A 39 8.68 -5.12 4.95
N ARG A 40 7.94 -5.72 5.89
CA ARG A 40 8.47 -6.27 7.15
C ARG A 40 9.49 -7.39 6.91
N ALA A 41 9.20 -8.33 6.02
CA ALA A 41 10.11 -9.40 5.64
C ALA A 41 11.42 -8.84 5.06
N ARG A 42 11.33 -7.85 4.15
CA ARG A 42 12.50 -7.17 3.59
C ARG A 42 13.33 -6.47 4.66
N LEU A 43 12.69 -5.80 5.63
CA LEU A 43 13.40 -5.18 6.75
C LEU A 43 14.11 -6.18 7.65
N ALA A 44 13.52 -7.36 7.84
CA ALA A 44 14.11 -8.48 8.56
C ALA A 44 15.22 -9.21 7.77
N GLY A 45 15.55 -8.75 6.55
CA GLY A 45 16.63 -9.27 5.73
C GLY A 45 16.20 -10.36 4.74
N TYR A 46 14.92 -10.70 4.66
CA TYR A 46 14.41 -11.72 3.77
C TYR A 46 13.99 -11.13 2.41
N PRO A 47 14.39 -11.73 1.28
CA PRO A 47 13.91 -11.30 -0.02
C PRO A 47 12.43 -11.65 -0.19
N VAL A 48 11.74 -10.90 -1.04
CA VAL A 48 10.37 -11.23 -1.46
C VAL A 48 10.43 -11.58 -2.94
N GLN A 49 10.03 -12.80 -3.28
CA GLN A 49 10.32 -13.36 -4.59
C GLN A 49 9.07 -13.94 -5.26
N VAL A 50 9.02 -13.81 -6.58
CA VAL A 50 8.05 -14.50 -7.44
C VAL A 50 8.79 -15.58 -8.25
N PRO A 51 8.33 -16.84 -8.24
CA PRO A 51 8.90 -17.91 -9.06
C PRO A 51 8.64 -17.66 -10.56
N ALA A 52 9.46 -18.23 -11.44
CA ALA A 52 9.34 -18.03 -12.89
C ALA A 52 8.13 -18.79 -13.49
N ALA A 53 7.80 -19.96 -12.95
CA ALA A 53 6.86 -20.91 -13.57
C ALA A 53 5.58 -21.17 -12.76
N SER A 54 5.30 -20.40 -11.69
CA SER A 54 4.07 -20.57 -10.90
C SER A 54 3.07 -19.45 -11.17
N GLY A 55 1.80 -19.82 -11.20
CA GLY A 55 0.68 -18.91 -11.41
C GLY A 55 -0.60 -19.43 -10.77
N TYR A 56 -1.56 -18.53 -10.59
CA TYR A 56 -2.87 -18.87 -10.04
C TYR A 56 -3.94 -18.00 -10.68
N ARG A 57 -5.16 -18.54 -10.79
CA ARG A 57 -6.32 -17.75 -11.23
C ARG A 57 -6.88 -16.99 -10.04
N HIS A 58 -7.02 -15.67 -10.19
CA HIS A 58 -7.54 -14.81 -9.14
C HIS A 58 -8.74 -14.01 -9.63
N ARG A 59 -9.88 -14.17 -8.95
CA ARG A 59 -11.08 -13.35 -9.17
C ARG A 59 -10.91 -12.00 -8.47
N GLN A 60 -10.19 -11.10 -9.12
CA GLN A 60 -9.95 -9.75 -8.61
C GLN A 60 -11.27 -9.00 -8.38
N GLY A 61 -11.36 -8.30 -7.24
CA GLY A 61 -12.51 -7.45 -6.93
C GLY A 61 -13.69 -8.16 -6.26
N ALA A 62 -13.65 -9.48 -6.05
CA ALA A 62 -14.77 -10.23 -5.49
C ALA A 62 -15.26 -9.70 -4.12
N SER A 63 -14.34 -9.31 -3.22
CA SER A 63 -14.71 -8.88 -1.86
C SER A 63 -15.00 -7.38 -1.70
N PHE A 64 -14.31 -6.51 -2.46
CA PHE A 64 -14.35 -5.05 -2.28
C PHE A 64 -14.82 -4.29 -3.53
N GLY A 65 -15.16 -4.98 -4.62
CA GLY A 65 -15.42 -4.38 -5.92
C GLY A 65 -14.17 -3.76 -6.57
N GLY A 66 -14.24 -3.51 -7.88
CA GLY A 66 -13.16 -2.87 -8.65
C GLY A 66 -11.85 -3.67 -8.71
N ASN A 67 -10.72 -2.97 -8.84
CA ASN A 67 -9.34 -3.52 -8.89
C ASN A 67 -8.92 -4.18 -10.22
N ARG A 68 -9.86 -4.44 -11.12
CA ARG A 68 -9.59 -4.92 -12.46
C ARG A 68 -10.01 -3.84 -13.46
N ALA A 69 -9.15 -3.55 -14.43
CA ALA A 69 -9.53 -2.80 -15.61
C ALA A 69 -10.31 -3.74 -16.56
N ASP A 70 -11.41 -3.25 -17.11
CA ASP A 70 -12.19 -3.95 -18.13
C ASP A 70 -12.45 -3.03 -19.34
N ALA A 71 -13.27 -3.49 -20.30
CA ALA A 71 -13.61 -2.72 -21.49
C ALA A 71 -14.31 -1.37 -21.18
N ARG A 72 -14.89 -1.21 -19.99
CA ARG A 72 -15.52 0.04 -19.53
C ARG A 72 -14.55 0.96 -18.79
N GLY A 73 -13.29 0.53 -18.63
CA GLY A 73 -12.23 1.30 -18.00
C GLY A 73 -11.90 0.81 -16.59
N LEU A 74 -11.50 1.74 -15.71
CA LEU A 74 -11.17 1.44 -14.32
C LEU A 74 -12.39 1.59 -13.44
N SER A 75 -12.61 0.64 -12.53
CA SER A 75 -13.62 0.75 -11.47
C SER A 75 -13.01 0.53 -10.08
N THR A 76 -13.54 1.23 -9.10
CA THR A 76 -13.16 1.12 -7.69
C THR A 76 -14.29 1.53 -6.78
N THR A 77 -14.20 1.16 -5.51
CA THR A 77 -15.16 1.59 -4.48
C THR A 77 -14.56 2.60 -3.52
N TYR A 78 -15.41 3.40 -2.86
CA TYR A 78 -14.97 4.28 -1.77
C TYR A 78 -14.26 3.51 -0.66
N ARG A 79 -14.83 2.37 -0.24
CA ARG A 79 -14.25 1.52 0.81
C ARG A 79 -12.85 1.04 0.42
N ARG A 80 -12.68 0.53 -0.82
CA ARG A 80 -11.37 0.10 -1.32
C ARG A 80 -10.36 1.25 -1.30
N ARG A 81 -10.72 2.41 -1.85
CA ARG A 81 -9.81 3.57 -1.91
C ARG A 81 -9.42 4.07 -0.53
N ARG A 82 -10.39 4.22 0.37
CA ARG A 82 -10.15 4.66 1.75
C ARG A 82 -9.15 3.74 2.45
N LEU A 83 -9.38 2.42 2.40
CA LEU A 83 -8.50 1.44 3.01
C LEU A 83 -7.12 1.41 2.31
N SER A 84 -7.08 1.41 0.98
CA SER A 84 -5.83 1.35 0.23
C SER A 84 -4.93 2.56 0.49
N GLU A 85 -5.47 3.77 0.44
CA GLU A 85 -4.67 4.98 0.61
C GLU A 85 -4.23 5.14 2.07
N ARG A 86 -5.09 4.81 3.04
CA ARG A 86 -4.73 4.78 4.46
C ARG A 86 -3.61 3.78 4.74
N ASN A 87 -3.82 2.51 4.39
CA ASN A 87 -2.94 1.42 4.78
C ASN A 87 -1.59 1.47 4.04
N LYS A 88 -1.56 1.92 2.77
CA LYS A 88 -0.30 2.22 2.08
C LYS A 88 0.50 3.30 2.80
N THR A 89 -0.18 4.35 3.29
CA THR A 89 0.48 5.43 4.02
C THR A 89 1.02 4.93 5.36
N TYR A 90 0.28 4.08 6.07
CA TYR A 90 0.76 3.43 7.29
C TYR A 90 2.00 2.58 7.02
N ALA A 91 1.95 1.70 6.01
CA ALA A 91 3.07 0.86 5.61
C ALA A 91 4.30 1.70 5.22
N LEU A 92 4.11 2.80 4.48
CA LEU A 92 5.16 3.75 4.14
C LEU A 92 5.82 4.30 5.41
N ILE A 93 5.03 4.78 6.37
CA ILE A 93 5.52 5.36 7.63
C ILE A 93 6.27 4.35 8.47
N VAL A 94 5.75 3.13 8.64
CA VAL A 94 6.34 2.18 9.61
C VAL A 94 7.51 1.40 9.01
N CYS A 95 7.48 1.11 7.71
CA CYS A 95 8.48 0.25 7.08
C CYS A 95 9.62 1.01 6.36
N THR A 96 9.47 2.29 6.03
CA THR A 96 10.52 2.98 5.25
C THR A 96 11.66 3.47 6.14
N PRO A 97 12.94 3.15 5.87
CA PRO A 97 14.08 3.69 6.62
C PRO A 97 14.10 5.23 6.67
N ALA A 98 14.55 5.81 7.80
CA ALA A 98 14.36 7.24 8.09
C ALA A 98 14.82 8.23 7.00
N PRO A 99 16.02 8.11 6.40
CA PRO A 99 16.46 9.05 5.37
C PRO A 99 15.53 9.09 4.15
N LEU A 100 14.97 7.93 3.78
CA LEU A 100 14.05 7.84 2.65
C LEU A 100 12.65 8.33 3.03
N LEU A 101 12.22 8.09 4.28
CA LEU A 101 10.90 8.48 4.73
C LEU A 101 10.70 10.00 4.71
N TRP A 102 11.73 10.76 5.12
CA TRP A 102 11.66 12.23 5.12
C TRP A 102 11.41 12.84 3.73
N LEU A 103 11.86 12.18 2.68
CA LEU A 103 11.58 12.58 1.30
C LEU A 103 10.25 12.01 0.79
N LEU A 104 10.01 10.71 0.99
CA LEU A 104 8.89 10.01 0.37
C LEU A 104 7.54 10.33 1.02
N LEU A 105 7.50 10.58 2.33
CA LEU A 105 6.23 10.83 3.03
C LEU A 105 5.61 12.18 2.61
N PRO A 106 6.33 13.32 2.61
CA PRO A 106 5.76 14.58 2.13
C PRO A 106 5.33 14.49 0.67
N LEU A 107 6.17 13.91 -0.20
CA LEU A 107 5.85 13.73 -1.62
C LEU A 107 4.56 12.90 -1.82
N HIS A 108 4.43 11.80 -1.09
CA HIS A 108 3.25 10.94 -1.11
C HIS A 108 1.99 11.67 -0.64
N LEU A 109 2.07 12.43 0.45
CA LEU A 109 0.93 13.16 1.01
C LEU A 109 0.48 14.33 0.11
N VAL A 110 1.42 15.04 -0.52
CA VAL A 110 1.12 16.07 -1.51
C VAL A 110 0.47 15.45 -2.75
N ALA A 111 1.05 14.38 -3.29
CA ALA A 111 0.50 13.68 -4.45
C ALA A 111 -0.92 13.14 -4.17
N LEU A 112 -1.16 12.56 -2.99
CA LEU A 112 -2.49 12.13 -2.56
C LEU A 112 -3.48 13.30 -2.47
N SER A 113 -3.05 14.43 -1.92
CA SER A 113 -3.92 15.61 -1.77
C SER A 113 -4.28 16.22 -3.12
N ILE A 114 -3.31 16.28 -4.05
CA ILE A 114 -3.56 16.72 -5.43
C ILE A 114 -4.49 15.73 -6.15
N GLU A 115 -4.22 14.42 -6.10
CA GLU A 115 -5.09 13.40 -6.69
C GLU A 115 -6.51 13.51 -6.15
N GLY A 116 -6.65 13.67 -4.84
CA GLY A 116 -7.94 13.80 -4.18
C GLY A 116 -8.72 15.04 -4.58
N ALA A 117 -8.06 16.20 -4.64
CA ALA A 117 -8.68 17.44 -5.05
C ALA A 117 -9.14 17.36 -6.52
N VAL A 118 -8.27 16.89 -7.41
CA VAL A 118 -8.56 16.75 -8.85
C VAL A 118 -9.72 15.78 -9.08
N LEU A 119 -9.69 14.58 -8.49
CA LEU A 119 -10.76 13.60 -8.69
C LEU A 119 -12.09 14.07 -8.07
N SER A 120 -12.05 14.72 -6.91
CA SER A 120 -13.28 15.23 -6.28
C SER A 120 -13.91 16.36 -7.11
N LEU A 121 -13.09 17.23 -7.70
CA LEU A 121 -13.55 18.29 -8.59
C LEU A 121 -14.12 17.74 -9.91
N LEU A 122 -13.38 16.85 -10.58
CA LEU A 122 -13.82 16.23 -11.84
C LEU A 122 -15.11 15.43 -11.67
N ARG A 123 -15.31 14.80 -10.51
CA ARG A 123 -16.51 14.01 -10.20
C ARG A 123 -17.61 14.83 -9.53
N ARG A 124 -17.35 16.09 -9.19
CA ARG A 124 -18.23 16.96 -8.38
C ARG A 124 -18.71 16.27 -7.10
N ASP A 125 -17.82 15.51 -6.47
CA ASP A 125 -18.12 14.71 -5.29
C ASP A 125 -17.18 15.03 -4.13
N VAL A 126 -17.68 15.83 -3.20
CA VAL A 126 -16.96 16.21 -1.97
C VAL A 126 -16.80 15.02 -1.02
N ARG A 127 -17.65 14.00 -1.13
CA ARG A 127 -17.58 12.80 -0.29
C ARG A 127 -16.28 12.06 -0.52
N LEU A 128 -15.82 11.95 -1.78
CA LEU A 128 -14.55 11.35 -2.14
C LEU A 128 -13.38 11.99 -1.39
N TRP A 129 -13.28 13.33 -1.41
CA TRP A 129 -12.27 14.06 -0.65
C TRP A 129 -12.36 13.73 0.84
N ARG A 130 -13.55 13.90 1.43
CA ARG A 130 -13.77 13.78 2.87
C ARG A 130 -13.44 12.36 3.37
N GLU A 131 -13.98 11.33 2.73
CA GLU A 131 -13.90 9.94 3.20
C GLU A 131 -12.60 9.24 2.84
N VAL A 132 -12.01 9.53 1.68
CA VAL A 132 -10.78 8.88 1.23
C VAL A 132 -9.57 9.72 1.62
N TYR A 133 -9.43 10.93 1.06
CA TYR A 133 -8.18 11.68 1.08
C TYR A 133 -7.95 12.45 2.40
N ALA A 134 -8.92 13.26 2.82
CA ALA A 134 -8.94 13.84 4.18
C ALA A 134 -9.06 12.74 5.26
N GLY A 135 -9.63 11.58 4.89
CA GLY A 135 -9.64 10.37 5.70
C GLY A 135 -8.23 9.91 6.09
N VAL A 136 -7.24 9.98 5.18
CA VAL A 136 -5.85 9.63 5.48
C VAL A 136 -5.28 10.53 6.58
N TRP A 137 -5.42 11.84 6.45
CA TRP A 137 -4.91 12.80 7.45
C TRP A 137 -5.50 12.57 8.84
N ARG A 138 -6.82 12.39 8.91
CA ARG A 138 -7.52 12.07 10.17
C ARG A 138 -7.02 10.75 10.78
N ALA A 139 -6.84 9.73 9.95
CA ALA A 139 -6.37 8.42 10.37
C ALA A 139 -4.91 8.48 10.88
N LEU A 140 -4.04 9.22 10.20
CA LEU A 140 -2.66 9.48 10.63
C LEU A 140 -2.60 10.17 11.99
N TRP A 141 -3.43 11.20 12.19
CA TRP A 141 -3.49 11.91 13.46
C TRP A 141 -4.01 11.03 14.59
N ALA A 142 -5.11 10.30 14.35
CA ALA A 142 -5.70 9.37 15.31
C ALA A 142 -4.70 8.29 15.73
N GLN A 143 -3.99 7.70 14.77
CA GLN A 143 -3.06 6.59 14.99
C GLN A 143 -1.60 7.02 15.23
N ARG A 144 -1.31 8.33 15.38
CA ARG A 144 0.07 8.86 15.47
C ARG A 144 0.92 8.24 16.59
N ARG A 145 0.32 7.86 17.72
CA ARG A 145 1.04 7.23 18.84
C ARG A 145 1.38 5.78 18.49
N GLN A 146 0.40 5.02 18.01
CA GLN A 146 0.58 3.64 17.57
C GLN A 146 1.59 3.54 16.42
N LEU A 147 1.48 4.37 15.39
CA LEU A 147 2.40 4.37 14.25
C LEU A 147 3.84 4.71 14.66
N ARG A 148 4.04 5.65 15.58
CA ARG A 148 5.37 5.98 16.11
C ARG A 148 5.96 4.83 16.92
N ALA A 149 5.19 4.23 17.82
CA ALA A 149 5.63 3.09 18.62
C ALA A 149 5.99 1.89 17.74
N LEU A 150 5.11 1.55 16.78
CA LEU A 150 5.32 0.44 15.87
C LEU A 150 6.52 0.69 14.94
N ARG A 151 6.66 1.91 14.42
CA ARG A 151 7.85 2.29 13.64
C ARG A 151 9.12 2.10 14.47
N LYS A 152 9.15 2.56 15.72
CA LYS A 152 10.33 2.40 16.59
C LYS A 152 10.69 0.93 16.75
N ALA A 153 9.72 0.07 17.05
CA ALA A 153 9.92 -1.38 17.22
C ALA A 153 10.39 -2.08 15.93
N ILE A 154 9.79 -1.75 14.78
CA ILE A 154 10.18 -2.33 13.48
C ILE A 154 11.57 -1.88 13.08
N GLN A 155 11.89 -0.59 13.24
CA GLN A 155 13.17 -0.05 12.79
C GLN A 155 14.33 -0.43 13.72
N SER A 156 14.08 -0.69 15.01
CA SER A 156 15.10 -1.17 15.95
C SER A 156 15.51 -2.62 15.72
N THR A 157 14.63 -3.44 15.14
CA THR A 157 14.87 -4.86 14.82
C THR A 157 15.24 -5.09 13.36
N ARG A 158 15.34 -4.04 12.56
CA ARG A 158 15.71 -4.09 11.15
C ARG A 158 17.12 -4.67 10.96
N ARG A 159 17.24 -5.69 10.11
CA ARG A 159 18.50 -6.39 9.79
C ARG A 159 19.11 -6.00 8.43
N THR A 160 18.43 -5.15 7.65
CA THR A 160 18.85 -4.77 6.29
C THR A 160 19.26 -3.29 6.19
N THR A 161 20.10 -2.91 5.22
CA THR A 161 20.41 -1.50 4.93
C THR A 161 19.32 -0.82 4.10
N SER A 162 19.28 0.52 4.10
CA SER A 162 18.35 1.30 3.25
C SER A 162 18.54 1.04 1.75
N ARG A 163 19.75 0.65 1.34
CA ARG A 163 20.04 0.26 -0.05
C ARG A 163 19.46 -1.11 -0.36
N SER A 164 19.68 -2.10 0.51
CA SER A 164 19.17 -3.45 0.31
C SER A 164 17.63 -3.51 0.38
N TYR A 165 17.03 -2.79 1.32
CA TYR A 165 15.56 -2.65 1.42
C TYR A 165 14.92 -2.26 0.08
N ARG A 166 15.51 -1.28 -0.62
CA ARG A 166 14.99 -0.72 -1.87
C ARG A 166 15.16 -1.61 -3.11
N ARG A 167 15.99 -2.66 -3.09
CA ARG A 167 16.34 -3.45 -4.30
C ARG A 167 15.13 -4.02 -5.07
N GLY A 168 14.03 -4.34 -4.38
CA GLY A 168 12.81 -4.87 -5.01
C GLY A 168 11.81 -3.79 -5.46
N PHE A 169 12.05 -2.52 -5.13
CA PHE A 169 11.14 -1.41 -5.44
C PHE A 169 11.51 -0.79 -6.79
N VAL A 170 10.49 -0.38 -7.55
CA VAL A 170 10.66 0.31 -8.83
C VAL A 170 10.06 1.71 -8.75
N LEU A 171 10.76 2.69 -9.34
CA LEU A 171 10.28 4.06 -9.49
C LEU A 171 9.28 4.11 -10.65
N ARG A 172 8.02 3.76 -10.37
CA ARG A 172 6.96 3.75 -11.37
C ARG A 172 5.66 4.32 -10.81
N LEU A 173 5.15 5.36 -11.46
CA LEU A 173 3.88 6.01 -11.09
C LEU A 173 2.69 5.21 -11.62
N ARG A 174 2.45 4.02 -11.04
CA ARG A 174 1.45 3.08 -11.55
C ARG A 174 0.05 3.67 -11.69
N LYS A 175 -0.38 4.58 -10.80
CA LYS A 175 -1.68 5.25 -10.93
C LYS A 175 -1.76 6.12 -12.19
N LEU A 176 -0.69 6.84 -12.51
CA LEU A 176 -0.60 7.65 -13.72
C LEU A 176 -0.62 6.76 -14.97
N ASP A 177 0.14 5.66 -14.98
CA ASP A 177 0.09 4.69 -16.09
C ASP A 177 -1.33 4.16 -16.32
N MET A 178 -2.07 3.86 -15.25
CA MET A 178 -3.44 3.36 -15.35
C MET A 178 -4.40 4.46 -15.82
N LEU A 179 -4.24 5.70 -15.34
CA LEU A 179 -5.02 6.85 -15.78
C LEU A 179 -4.81 7.14 -17.28
N LEU A 180 -3.56 7.14 -17.75
CA LEU A 180 -3.24 7.38 -19.16
C LEU A 180 -3.78 6.26 -20.08
N ARG A 181 -3.81 5.02 -19.60
CA ARG A 181 -4.27 3.86 -20.40
C ARG A 181 -5.77 3.65 -20.39
N HIS A 182 -6.44 3.98 -19.30
CA HIS A 182 -7.83 3.58 -19.07
C HIS A 182 -8.74 4.75 -18.67
N GLY A 183 -8.22 5.98 -18.63
CA GLY A 183 -8.97 7.17 -18.25
C GLY A 183 -9.27 7.26 -16.75
N THR A 184 -10.16 8.19 -16.41
CA THR A 184 -10.55 8.42 -15.02
C THR A 184 -11.40 7.25 -14.50
N PRO A 185 -11.13 6.76 -13.28
CA PRO A 185 -11.84 5.60 -12.76
C PRO A 185 -13.28 5.93 -12.37
N GLU A 186 -14.18 5.01 -12.65
CA GLU A 186 -15.50 4.96 -12.04
C GLU A 186 -15.38 4.62 -10.55
N ILE A 187 -15.95 5.47 -9.70
CA ILE A 187 -15.97 5.31 -8.25
C ILE A 187 -17.41 5.07 -7.84
N ARG A 188 -17.66 3.93 -7.18
CA ARG A 188 -18.97 3.49 -6.68
C ARG A 188 -18.96 3.33 -5.16
#